data_AF-A0A963Q7I3-F1
#
_entry.id   AF-A0A963Q7I3-F1
#
_cell.length_a   1.000
_cell.length_b   1.000
_cell.length_c   1.000
_cell.angle_alpha   90.00
_cell.angle_beta   90.00
_cell.angle_gamma   90.00
#
_symmetry.space_group_name_H-M   'P 1'
#
loop_
_entity.id
_entity.type
_entity.pdbx_description
1 polymer ?
#
loop_
_entity_poly.entity_id
_entity_poly.type
_entity_poly.pdbx_seq_one_letter_code
_entity_poly.pdbx_strand_id
1 'polypeptide(L)'
;SRIAPQTDAQLREIIANTYGQIALIDHQVGRILNALDESGLADNTLVIFTSDHGDWLGDHGLILKGPMLYEGLLRVGLIVRGPGVAAGQVVDQPVSTLDLSATFLDLAGVDAQLAQHGTSLRALLAGQDAPRACARCEWELLPGRVGVGLSLRCVRTAHAKLTLEL
;
A
#
# COMPACT_ATOMS: atom_id res chain seq x y z
N SER A 1 9.76 3.99 19.96
CA SER A 1 10.10 2.60 19.60
C SER A 1 10.76 1.94 20.79
N ARG A 2 10.52 0.64 21.07
CA ARG A 2 11.25 -0.10 22.13
C ARG A 2 12.66 -0.52 21.70
N ILE A 3 13.04 -0.11 20.49
CA ILE A 3 14.33 -0.43 19.90
C ILE A 3 15.29 0.71 20.19
N ALA A 4 16.53 0.36 20.56
CA ALA A 4 17.59 1.33 20.74
C ALA A 4 17.85 2.12 19.44
N PRO A 5 18.36 3.36 19.54
CA PRO A 5 18.84 4.10 18.37
C PRO A 5 19.88 3.27 17.62
N GLN A 6 19.81 3.29 16.29
CA GLN A 6 20.74 2.55 15.44
C GLN A 6 21.83 3.47 14.90
N THR A 7 23.04 2.94 14.81
CA THR A 7 24.14 3.57 14.10
C THR A 7 23.90 3.50 12.58
N ASP A 8 24.53 4.39 11.82
CA ASP A 8 24.44 4.36 10.35
C ASP A 8 24.87 3.02 9.75
N ALA A 9 25.84 2.33 10.38
CA ALA A 9 26.28 1.01 9.93
C ALA A 9 25.17 -0.03 10.10
N GLN A 10 24.48 -0.03 11.25
CA GLN A 10 23.35 -0.93 11.49
C GLN A 10 22.16 -0.61 10.59
N LEU A 11 21.89 0.68 10.32
CA LEU A 11 20.84 1.07 9.38
C LEU A 11 21.12 0.54 7.97
N ARG A 12 22.37 0.67 7.47
CA ARG A 12 22.77 0.10 6.17
C ARG A 12 22.60 -1.42 6.13
N GLU A 13 22.93 -2.12 7.21
CA GLU A 13 22.74 -3.57 7.31
C GLU A 13 21.26 -3.96 7.27
N ILE A 14 20.40 -3.23 8.02
CA ILE A 14 18.94 -3.43 8.00
C ILE A 14 18.40 -3.23 6.58
N ILE A 15 18.77 -2.14 5.90
CA ILE A 15 18.34 -1.85 4.53
C ILE A 15 18.78 -2.96 3.57
N ALA A 16 20.03 -3.41 3.66
CA ALA A 16 20.55 -4.48 2.81
C ALA A 16 19.77 -5.80 3.03
N ASN A 17 19.48 -6.15 4.28
CA ASN A 17 18.69 -7.33 4.60
C ASN A 17 17.24 -7.21 4.09
N THR A 18 16.61 -6.04 4.21
CA THR A 18 15.29 -5.81 3.64
C THR A 18 15.29 -5.97 2.12
N TYR A 19 16.29 -5.45 1.41
CA TYR A 19 16.41 -5.66 -0.04
C TYR A 19 16.58 -7.13 -0.41
N GLY A 20 17.32 -7.90 0.39
CA GLY A 20 17.38 -9.36 0.24
C GLY A 20 16.01 -10.03 0.42
N GLN A 21 15.21 -9.59 1.39
CA GLN A 21 13.84 -10.10 1.59
C GLN A 21 12.91 -9.74 0.44
N ILE A 22 13.00 -8.51 -0.09
CA ILE A 22 12.23 -8.08 -1.27
C ILE A 22 12.57 -8.99 -2.45
N ALA A 23 13.86 -9.23 -2.73
CA ALA A 23 14.29 -10.11 -3.82
C ALA A 23 13.80 -11.56 -3.63
N LEU A 24 13.77 -12.06 -2.39
CA LEU A 24 13.22 -13.38 -2.09
C LEU A 24 11.73 -13.45 -2.41
N ILE A 25 10.94 -12.45 -1.99
CA ILE A 25 9.50 -12.40 -2.25
C ILE A 25 9.22 -12.25 -3.75
N ASP A 26 9.96 -11.40 -4.45
CA ASP A 26 9.87 -11.24 -5.90
C ASP A 26 10.04 -12.58 -6.65
N HIS A 27 11.06 -13.36 -6.27
CA HIS A 27 11.25 -14.71 -6.81
C HIS A 27 10.03 -15.62 -6.54
N GLN A 28 9.42 -15.55 -5.34
CA GLN A 28 8.24 -16.36 -5.03
C GLN A 28 7.01 -15.90 -5.82
N VAL A 29 6.83 -14.59 -6.03
CA VAL A 29 5.78 -14.05 -6.91
C VAL A 29 5.96 -14.58 -8.33
N GLY A 30 7.18 -14.59 -8.87
CA GLY A 30 7.47 -15.17 -10.18
C GLY A 30 7.02 -16.64 -10.31
N ARG A 31 7.20 -17.46 -9.27
CA ARG A 31 6.71 -18.84 -9.25
C ARG A 31 5.18 -18.94 -9.30
N ILE A 32 4.47 -18.05 -8.61
CA ILE A 32 3.00 -17.99 -8.63
C ILE A 32 2.52 -17.59 -10.03
N LEU A 33 3.17 -16.61 -10.66
CA LEU A 33 2.82 -16.15 -12.01
C LEU A 33 3.08 -17.25 -13.05
N ASN A 34 4.20 -17.96 -12.96
CA ASN A 34 4.49 -19.10 -13.85
C ASN A 34 3.42 -20.19 -13.70
N ALA A 35 3.04 -20.56 -12.47
CA ALA A 35 2.00 -21.56 -12.24
C ALA A 35 0.62 -21.09 -12.78
N LEU A 36 0.33 -19.79 -12.68
CA LEU A 36 -0.88 -19.21 -13.25
C LEU A 36 -0.89 -19.33 -14.79
N ASP A 37 0.23 -19.03 -15.45
CA ASP A 37 0.39 -19.17 -16.90
C ASP A 37 0.31 -20.64 -17.34
N GLU A 38 1.01 -21.55 -16.66
CA GLU A 38 1.00 -23.01 -16.93
C GLU A 38 -0.39 -23.63 -16.77
N SER A 39 -1.22 -23.09 -15.86
CA SER A 39 -2.60 -23.54 -15.66
C SER A 39 -3.57 -23.08 -16.77
N GLY A 40 -3.14 -22.17 -17.66
CA GLY A 40 -4.00 -21.58 -18.69
C GLY A 40 -5.05 -20.60 -18.15
N LEU A 41 -4.94 -20.18 -16.89
CA LEU A 41 -5.91 -19.28 -16.23
C LEU A 41 -5.53 -17.79 -16.33
N ALA A 42 -4.31 -17.48 -16.81
CA ALA A 42 -3.76 -16.14 -16.80
C ALA A 42 -4.63 -15.08 -17.51
N ASP A 43 -5.16 -15.41 -18.69
CA ASP A 43 -5.95 -14.47 -19.50
C ASP A 43 -7.28 -14.05 -18.87
N ASN A 44 -7.78 -14.84 -17.91
CA ASN A 44 -9.01 -14.57 -17.18
C ASN A 44 -8.76 -14.31 -15.68
N THR A 45 -7.54 -13.93 -15.32
CA THR A 45 -7.16 -13.65 -13.92
C THR A 45 -6.66 -12.24 -13.76
N LEU A 46 -7.23 -11.51 -12.80
CA LEU A 46 -6.70 -10.24 -12.33
C LEU A 46 -5.66 -10.50 -11.24
N VAL A 47 -4.42 -10.09 -11.48
CA VAL A 47 -3.32 -10.14 -10.52
C VAL A 47 -3.11 -8.76 -9.93
N ILE A 48 -3.13 -8.66 -8.60
CA ILE A 48 -2.87 -7.43 -7.86
C ILE A 48 -1.76 -7.71 -6.86
N PHE A 49 -0.67 -6.96 -6.96
CA PHE A 49 0.44 -6.98 -6.02
C PHE A 49 0.46 -5.66 -5.24
N THR A 50 0.45 -5.76 -3.91
CA THR A 50 0.46 -4.60 -3.02
C THR A 50 1.03 -4.96 -1.64
N SER A 51 1.06 -4.00 -0.74
CA SER A 51 1.48 -4.15 0.65
C SER A 51 0.46 -3.45 1.57
N ASP A 52 0.32 -3.92 2.81
CA ASP A 52 -0.57 -3.35 3.81
C ASP A 52 -0.05 -2.01 4.35
N HIS A 53 1.27 -1.87 4.48
CA HIS A 53 1.99 -0.64 4.79
C HIS A 53 3.46 -0.76 4.38
N GLY A 54 4.17 0.35 4.29
CA GLY A 54 5.62 0.34 4.02
C GLY A 54 6.50 0.18 5.26
N ASP A 55 7.74 0.61 5.16
CA ASP A 55 8.70 0.66 6.27
C ASP A 55 9.50 1.96 6.13
N TRP A 56 9.91 2.56 7.24
CA TRP A 56 10.74 3.75 7.19
C TRP A 56 12.15 3.46 6.67
N LEU A 57 12.68 2.24 6.82
CA LEU A 57 14.00 1.84 6.30
C LEU A 57 15.15 2.83 6.59
N GLY A 58 15.13 3.46 7.75
CA GLY A 58 16.12 4.46 8.16
C GLY A 58 15.71 5.91 7.87
N ASP A 59 14.63 6.17 7.14
CA ASP A 59 14.09 7.50 6.90
C ASP A 59 13.89 8.23 8.22
N HIS A 60 14.45 9.44 8.32
CA HIS A 60 14.41 10.27 9.53
C HIS A 60 14.99 9.57 10.79
N GLY A 61 15.88 8.58 10.62
CA GLY A 61 16.42 7.76 11.71
C GLY A 61 15.44 6.74 12.28
N LEU A 62 14.34 6.46 11.56
CA LEU A 62 13.28 5.57 11.98
C LEU A 62 13.34 4.23 11.23
N ILE A 63 12.91 3.17 11.90
CA ILE A 63 12.78 1.82 11.33
C ILE A 63 11.44 1.22 11.74
N LEU A 64 10.95 0.23 10.99
CA LEU A 64 9.65 -0.38 11.19
C LEU A 64 8.51 0.59 10.87
N LYS A 65 7.47 0.56 11.71
CA LYS A 65 6.23 1.31 11.60
C LYS A 65 5.81 1.90 12.93
N GLY A 66 5.02 2.96 12.87
CA GLY A 66 4.52 3.64 14.05
C GLY A 66 3.82 4.94 13.68
N PRO A 67 3.68 5.88 14.65
CA PRO A 67 2.81 7.04 14.48
C PRO A 67 3.34 8.10 13.51
N MET A 68 4.58 8.00 13.04
CA MET A 68 5.14 8.94 12.07
C MET A 68 4.68 8.58 10.66
N LEU A 69 3.61 9.25 10.20
CA LEU A 69 2.95 9.01 8.91
C LEU A 69 3.75 9.57 7.70
N TYR A 70 5.03 9.24 7.62
CA TYR A 70 5.94 9.57 6.52
C TYR A 70 5.70 8.71 5.27
N GLU A 71 6.16 9.18 4.11
CA GLU A 71 5.86 8.54 2.82
C GLU A 71 6.34 7.09 2.76
N GLY A 72 7.53 6.77 3.29
CA GLY A 72 8.06 5.40 3.31
C GLY A 72 7.13 4.38 3.99
N LEU A 73 6.28 4.82 4.92
CA LEU A 73 5.29 3.97 5.58
C LEU A 73 3.92 3.96 4.87
N LEU A 74 3.53 5.08 4.23
CA LEU A 74 2.19 5.22 3.65
C LEU A 74 2.11 4.84 2.16
N ARG A 75 3.16 5.14 1.39
CA ARG A 75 3.17 5.03 -0.07
C ARG A 75 3.65 3.64 -0.49
N VAL A 76 2.75 2.67 -0.36
CA VAL A 76 2.96 1.29 -0.80
C VAL A 76 2.79 1.13 -2.30
N GLY A 77 3.38 0.07 -2.86
CA GLY A 77 3.15 -0.31 -4.25
C GLY A 77 1.73 -0.84 -4.47
N LEU A 78 1.15 -0.55 -5.63
CA LEU A 78 -0.06 -1.18 -6.14
C LEU A 78 0.15 -1.44 -7.64
N ILE A 79 0.43 -2.68 -8.00
CA ILE A 79 0.68 -3.12 -9.37
C ILE A 79 -0.45 -4.06 -9.77
N VAL A 80 -1.05 -3.83 -10.93
CA VAL A 80 -2.21 -4.60 -11.40
C VAL A 80 -1.96 -5.07 -12.83
N ARG A 81 -2.25 -6.33 -13.11
CA ARG A 81 -2.21 -6.97 -14.44
C ARG A 81 -3.45 -7.83 -14.62
N GLY A 82 -4.06 -7.81 -15.79
CA GLY A 82 -5.12 -8.76 -16.13
C GLY A 82 -6.11 -8.20 -17.14
N PRO A 83 -7.25 -8.89 -17.32
CA PRO A 83 -8.28 -8.47 -18.27
C PRO A 83 -8.84 -7.09 -17.91
N GLY A 84 -8.97 -6.21 -18.92
CA GLY A 84 -9.48 -4.85 -18.75
C GLY A 84 -8.50 -3.86 -18.13
N VAL A 85 -7.25 -4.27 -17.85
CA VAL A 85 -6.20 -3.39 -17.31
C VAL A 85 -5.32 -2.88 -18.45
N ALA A 86 -5.19 -1.56 -18.56
CA ALA A 86 -4.31 -0.93 -19.55
C ALA A 86 -2.83 -1.19 -19.22
N ALA A 87 -2.10 -1.77 -20.18
CA ALA A 87 -0.70 -2.10 -20.01
C ALA A 87 0.19 -0.85 -20.05
N GLY A 88 1.23 -0.82 -19.20
CA GLY A 88 2.24 0.25 -19.20
C GLY A 88 1.77 1.60 -18.67
N GLN A 89 0.56 1.66 -18.11
CA GLN A 89 0.03 2.88 -17.52
C GLN A 89 0.61 3.13 -16.12
N VAL A 90 0.93 4.39 -15.85
CA VAL A 90 1.26 4.89 -14.50
C VAL A 90 0.16 5.84 -14.06
N VAL A 91 -0.32 5.66 -12.82
CA VAL A 91 -1.34 6.50 -12.20
C VAL A 91 -0.70 7.28 -11.06
N ASP A 92 -0.58 8.60 -11.23
CA ASP A 92 -0.01 9.49 -10.21
C ASP A 92 -1.04 10.00 -9.19
N GLN A 93 -2.32 9.70 -9.43
CA GLN A 93 -3.42 10.14 -8.58
C GLN A 93 -3.42 9.39 -7.24
N PRO A 94 -3.76 10.04 -6.11
CA PRO A 94 -3.86 9.34 -4.84
C PRO A 94 -4.94 8.26 -4.87
N VAL A 95 -4.55 7.03 -4.52
CA VAL A 95 -5.43 5.88 -4.28
C VAL A 95 -5.22 5.36 -2.86
N SER A 96 -6.07 4.45 -2.42
CA SER A 96 -6.02 3.84 -1.09
C SER A 96 -6.17 2.33 -1.18
N THR A 97 -5.53 1.60 -0.26
CA THR A 97 -5.78 0.15 -0.11
C THR A 97 -7.24 -0.16 0.21
N LEU A 98 -7.99 0.80 0.77
CA LEU A 98 -9.44 0.69 0.98
C LEU A 98 -10.24 0.63 -0.34
N ASP A 99 -9.67 1.11 -1.44
CA ASP A 99 -10.32 1.08 -2.75
C ASP A 99 -10.40 -0.36 -3.32
N LEU A 100 -9.57 -1.27 -2.83
CA LEU A 100 -9.51 -2.66 -3.30
C LEU A 100 -10.83 -3.40 -3.09
N SER A 101 -11.50 -3.22 -1.94
CA SER A 101 -12.78 -3.91 -1.68
C SER A 101 -13.86 -3.47 -2.66
N ALA A 102 -14.02 -2.16 -2.87
CA ALA A 102 -14.96 -1.61 -3.84
C ALA A 102 -14.61 -2.03 -5.27
N THR A 103 -13.32 -2.10 -5.61
CA THR A 103 -12.83 -2.55 -6.91
C THR A 103 -13.17 -4.03 -7.15
N PHE A 104 -13.00 -4.90 -6.16
CA PHE A 104 -13.30 -6.33 -6.31
C PHE A 104 -14.79 -6.58 -6.52
N LEU A 105 -15.64 -5.92 -5.73
CA LEU A 105 -17.09 -6.02 -5.85
C LEU A 105 -17.56 -5.54 -7.22
N ASP A 106 -17.07 -4.37 -7.64
CA ASP A 106 -17.36 -3.82 -8.95
C ASP A 106 -16.93 -4.79 -10.05
N LEU A 107 -15.67 -5.23 -10.09
CA LEU A 107 -15.15 -6.14 -11.12
C LEU A 107 -15.86 -7.50 -11.15
N ALA A 108 -16.33 -7.98 -10.00
CA ALA A 108 -17.13 -9.21 -9.91
C ALA A 108 -18.59 -9.02 -10.35
N GLY A 109 -19.07 -7.78 -10.51
CA GLY A 109 -20.47 -7.47 -10.81
C GLY A 109 -21.40 -7.80 -9.64
N VAL A 110 -20.91 -7.69 -8.40
CA VAL A 110 -21.67 -8.02 -7.19
C VAL A 110 -21.92 -6.77 -6.36
N ASP A 111 -23.14 -6.62 -5.87
CA ASP A 111 -23.51 -5.50 -5.01
C ASP A 111 -22.86 -5.59 -3.63
N ALA A 112 -22.43 -4.44 -3.12
CA ALA A 112 -21.89 -4.32 -1.77
C ALA A 112 -23.00 -4.54 -0.73
N GLN A 113 -22.80 -5.49 0.18
CA GLN A 113 -23.73 -5.72 1.30
C GLN A 113 -23.53 -4.73 2.45
N LEU A 114 -22.38 -4.04 2.47
CA LEU A 114 -22.00 -3.05 3.48
C LEU A 114 -21.48 -1.79 2.80
N ALA A 115 -21.56 -0.66 3.51
CA ALA A 115 -20.99 0.59 3.06
C ALA A 115 -19.49 0.42 2.77
N GLN A 116 -19.05 0.88 1.60
CA GLN A 116 -17.66 0.86 1.21
C GLN A 116 -16.99 2.18 1.60
N HIS A 117 -15.80 2.11 2.19
CA HIS A 117 -14.99 3.29 2.50
C HIS A 117 -14.08 3.71 1.34
N GLY A 118 -13.82 2.81 0.40
CA GLY A 118 -13.08 3.08 -0.83
C GLY A 118 -13.98 3.31 -2.04
N THR A 119 -13.36 3.66 -3.16
CA THR A 119 -14.04 3.81 -4.46
C THR A 119 -13.41 2.85 -5.46
N SER A 120 -14.21 2.27 -6.36
CA SER A 120 -13.67 1.33 -7.36
C SER A 120 -12.60 2.00 -8.24
N LEU A 121 -11.48 1.31 -8.44
CA LEU A 121 -10.39 1.71 -9.31
C LEU A 121 -10.60 1.28 -10.77
N ARG A 122 -11.73 0.64 -11.12
CA ARG A 122 -12.00 0.10 -12.47
C ARG A 122 -11.70 1.11 -13.59
N ALA A 123 -12.11 2.37 -13.43
CA ALA A 123 -11.85 3.42 -14.42
C ALA A 123 -10.34 3.65 -14.61
N LEU A 124 -9.59 3.79 -13.50
CA LEU A 124 -8.13 3.96 -13.54
C LEU A 124 -7.44 2.75 -14.17
N LEU A 125 -7.87 1.54 -13.82
CA LEU A 125 -7.36 0.30 -14.40
C LEU A 125 -7.56 0.27 -15.93
N ALA A 126 -8.68 0.80 -16.43
CA ALA A 126 -9.00 0.84 -17.85
C ALA A 126 -8.36 2.00 -18.63
N GLY A 127 -7.40 2.75 -18.05
CA GLY A 127 -6.78 3.89 -18.75
C GLY A 127 -7.57 5.19 -18.67
N GLN A 128 -8.64 5.24 -17.86
CA GLN A 128 -9.52 6.40 -17.78
C GLN A 128 -9.18 7.26 -16.57
N ASP A 129 -9.55 8.54 -16.66
CA ASP A 129 -9.37 9.47 -15.54
C ASP A 129 -10.45 9.24 -14.47
N ALA A 130 -10.05 9.24 -13.20
CA ALA A 130 -10.96 9.12 -12.06
C ALA A 130 -10.44 9.96 -10.89
N PRO A 131 -10.63 11.29 -10.94
CA PRO A 131 -9.97 12.19 -10.03
C PRO A 131 -10.40 11.97 -8.57
N ARG A 132 -9.41 11.85 -7.69
CA ARG A 132 -9.57 11.85 -6.23
C ARG A 132 -8.85 13.04 -5.63
N ALA A 133 -9.53 13.78 -4.74
CA ALA A 133 -8.94 14.93 -4.07
C ALA A 133 -7.77 14.56 -3.13
N CYS A 134 -7.92 13.46 -2.37
CA CYS A 134 -6.92 13.00 -1.42
C CYS A 134 -7.09 11.52 -1.02
N ALA A 135 -5.99 10.90 -0.62
CA ALA A 135 -5.98 9.69 0.21
C ALA A 135 -5.93 10.06 1.71
N ARG A 136 -6.43 9.16 2.56
CA ARG A 136 -6.46 9.34 4.02
C ARG A 136 -5.80 8.17 4.72
N CYS A 137 -5.19 8.45 5.86
CA CYS A 137 -4.61 7.43 6.75
C CYS A 137 -4.86 7.83 8.20
N GLU A 138 -5.05 6.85 9.07
CA GLU A 138 -5.32 7.05 10.49
C GLU A 138 -4.37 6.21 11.34
N TRP A 139 -4.05 6.72 12.53
CA TRP A 139 -3.34 5.94 13.55
C TRP A 139 -4.01 6.14 14.90
N GLU A 140 -4.30 5.04 15.59
CA GLU A 140 -4.88 5.03 16.93
C GLU A 140 -3.98 4.24 17.87
N LEU A 141 -3.63 4.85 19.00
CA LEU A 141 -2.85 4.24 20.06
C LEU A 141 -3.52 4.53 21.40
N LEU A 142 -4.03 3.47 22.04
CA LEU A 142 -4.63 3.61 23.36
C LEU A 142 -3.53 3.75 24.44
N PRO A 143 -3.78 4.55 25.50
CA PRO A 143 -2.82 4.75 26.59
C PRO A 143 -2.32 3.45 27.24
N GLY A 144 -3.15 2.41 27.25
CA GLY A 144 -2.80 1.10 27.84
C GLY A 144 -1.59 0.41 27.20
N ARG A 145 -1.15 0.81 25.99
CA ARG A 145 -0.03 0.15 25.29
C ARG A 145 1.34 0.73 25.64
N VAL A 146 1.45 2.05 25.81
CA VAL A 146 2.73 2.76 26.02
C VAL A 146 2.64 3.94 27.00
N GLY A 147 1.53 4.08 27.73
CA GLY A 147 1.32 5.15 28.72
C GLY A 147 0.84 6.48 28.14
N VAL A 148 0.76 6.61 26.81
CA VAL A 148 0.24 7.79 26.11
C VAL A 148 -0.79 7.38 25.07
N GLY A 149 -1.87 8.15 24.98
CA GLY A 149 -2.84 8.06 23.90
C GLY A 149 -2.36 8.86 22.69
N LEU A 150 -2.67 8.40 21.48
CA LEU A 150 -2.41 9.16 20.26
C LEU A 150 -3.47 8.84 19.21
N SER A 151 -4.14 9.88 18.71
CA SER A 151 -5.08 9.79 17.61
C SER A 151 -4.60 10.69 16.48
N LEU A 152 -4.13 10.11 15.38
CA LEU A 152 -3.63 10.87 14.23
C LEU A 152 -4.52 10.69 13.02
N ARG A 153 -4.68 11.77 12.25
CA ARG A 153 -5.29 11.76 10.92
C ARG A 153 -4.34 12.40 9.92
N CYS A 154 -4.14 11.72 8.80
CA CYS A 154 -3.32 12.17 7.69
C CYS A 154 -4.17 12.30 6.42
N VAL A 155 -4.00 13.43 5.72
CA VAL A 155 -4.54 13.69 4.39
C VAL A 155 -3.39 13.90 3.43
N ARG A 156 -3.35 13.11 2.34
CA ARG A 156 -2.35 13.20 1.27
C ARG A 156 -3.03 13.52 -0.05
N THR A 157 -2.74 14.68 -0.63
CA THR A 157 -3.16 15.02 -2.00
C THR A 157 -2.12 14.54 -3.02
N ALA A 158 -2.16 14.98 -4.27
CA ALA A 158 -1.05 14.75 -5.19
C ALA A 158 0.24 15.51 -4.78
N HIS A 159 0.10 16.69 -4.15
CA HIS A 159 1.22 17.62 -3.97
C HIS A 159 1.53 18.00 -2.51
N ALA A 160 0.62 17.74 -1.57
CA ALA A 160 0.81 18.06 -0.16
C ALA A 160 0.39 16.92 0.75
N LYS A 161 0.88 16.94 1.98
CA LYS A 161 0.47 16.07 3.08
C LYS A 161 0.29 16.88 4.36
N LEU A 162 -0.79 16.61 5.09
CA LEU A 162 -1.08 17.20 6.40
C LEU A 162 -1.40 16.07 7.39
N THR A 163 -0.73 16.07 8.54
CA THR A 163 -1.04 15.18 9.66
C THR A 163 -1.44 16.02 10.86
N LEU A 164 -2.56 15.67 11.49
CA LEU A 164 -3.09 16.30 12.70
C LEU A 164 -3.23 15.26 13.81
N GLU A 165 -2.96 15.67 15.04
CA GLU A 165 -3.38 14.94 16.24
C GLU A 165 -4.76 15.47 16.66
N LEU A 166 -5.68 14.58 16.99
CA LEU A 166 -7.05 14.89 17.38
C LEU A 166 -7.31 14.60 18.87
#